data_AF-X6KPZ8-F1
#
_entry.id   AF-X6KPZ8-F1
#
_cell.length_a   1.000
_cell.length_b   1.000
_cell.length_c   1.000
_cell.angle_alpha   90.00
_cell.angle_beta   90.00
_cell.angle_gamma   90.00
#
_symmetry.space_group_name_H-M   'P 1'
#
loop_
_entity.id
_entity.type
_entity.pdbx_description
1 polymer ?
#
loop_
_entity_poly.entity_id
_entity_poly.type
_entity_poly.pdbx_seq_one_letter_code
_entity_poly.pdbx_strand_id
1 'polypeptide(L)'
;MGNWWPVPFNAWIEGADTASAFRDDFKSKRCLIAAGGFYEWTISPADGKKDPWHIYQPGHAPFSFAGIWAYKSNLDITSCTIITEPAADPMKQLHDRQPLILDQACNDA
;
A
#
# COMPACT_ATOMS: atom_id res chain seq x y z
N MET A 1 20.52 -22.23 6.06
CA MET A 1 20.37 -20.79 6.31
C MET A 1 19.24 -20.31 5.42
N GLY A 2 18.11 -19.94 6.00
CA GLY A 2 16.93 -19.55 5.22
C GLY A 2 17.18 -18.22 4.53
N ASN A 3 16.91 -18.15 3.23
CA ASN A 3 16.95 -16.90 2.49
C ASN A 3 15.82 -16.01 3.02
N TRP A 4 16.13 -15.12 3.96
CA TRP A 4 15.25 -14.04 4.41
C TRP A 4 15.20 -12.99 3.30
N TRP A 5 14.41 -13.26 2.26
CA TRP A 5 14.03 -12.21 1.32
C TRP A 5 13.09 -11.24 2.06
N PRO A 6 13.35 -9.92 2.05
CA PRO A 6 12.45 -8.96 2.68
C PRO A 6 11.04 -9.13 2.09
N VAL A 7 10.06 -9.40 2.94
CA VAL A 7 8.66 -9.51 2.51
C VAL A 7 8.16 -8.08 2.25
N PRO A 8 7.84 -7.73 1.00
CA PRO A 8 7.45 -6.37 0.68
C PRO A 8 6.04 -6.09 1.18
N PHE A 9 5.90 -5.10 2.07
CA PHE A 9 4.60 -4.64 2.56
C PHE A 9 3.86 -3.73 1.55
N ASN A 10 4.59 -3.19 0.56
CA ASN A 10 4.04 -2.44 -0.58
C ASN A 10 4.46 -3.05 -1.93
N ALA A 11 3.59 -2.92 -2.93
CA ALA A 11 3.87 -3.17 -4.35
C ALA A 11 3.69 -1.89 -5.17
N TRP A 12 4.51 -1.64 -6.18
CA TRP A 12 4.35 -0.50 -7.08
C TRP A 12 3.42 -0.88 -8.23
N ILE A 13 2.41 -0.07 -8.52
CA ILE A 13 1.45 -0.35 -9.59
C ILE A 13 2.12 -0.50 -10.96
N GLU A 14 3.23 0.20 -11.19
CA GLU A 14 3.97 0.21 -12.46
C GLU A 14 4.63 -1.13 -12.80
N GLY A 15 4.77 -2.03 -11.84
CA GLY A 15 5.42 -3.34 -12.05
C GLY A 15 4.78 -4.50 -11.30
N ALA A 16 3.64 -4.30 -10.63
CA ALA A 16 2.98 -5.35 -9.85
C ALA A 16 2.54 -6.55 -10.71
N ASP A 17 2.27 -6.34 -11.99
CA ASP A 17 1.83 -7.34 -12.96
C ASP A 17 2.97 -8.16 -13.58
N THR A 18 4.22 -7.72 -13.42
CA THR A 18 5.42 -8.29 -14.05
C THR A 18 6.45 -8.78 -13.04
N ALA A 19 6.54 -8.14 -11.87
CA ALA A 19 7.47 -8.50 -10.81
C ALA A 19 7.23 -9.94 -10.32
N SER A 20 8.29 -10.74 -10.20
CA SER A 20 8.20 -12.15 -9.80
C SER A 20 7.53 -12.38 -8.44
N ALA A 21 7.60 -11.39 -7.54
CA ALA A 21 6.97 -11.45 -6.23
C ALA A 21 5.44 -11.30 -6.27
N PHE A 22 4.88 -10.72 -7.34
CA PHE A 22 3.47 -10.27 -7.37
C PHE A 22 2.70 -10.73 -8.62
N ARG A 23 3.37 -10.93 -9.77
CA ARG A 23 2.73 -11.09 -11.09
C ARG A 23 1.63 -12.15 -11.18
N ASP A 24 1.75 -13.25 -10.44
CA ASP A 24 0.78 -14.34 -10.50
C ASP A 24 -0.41 -14.06 -9.57
N ASP A 25 -0.14 -13.49 -8.39
CA ASP A 25 -1.16 -13.09 -7.43
C ASP A 25 -1.92 -11.84 -7.91
N PHE A 26 -1.27 -10.89 -8.59
CA PHE A 26 -1.91 -9.68 -9.14
C PHE A 26 -3.06 -10.00 -10.10
N LYS A 27 -2.96 -11.11 -10.85
CA LYS A 27 -3.96 -11.52 -11.84
C LYS A 27 -5.27 -12.00 -11.21
N SER A 28 -5.21 -12.65 -10.05
CA SER A 28 -6.33 -13.42 -9.50
C SER A 28 -6.60 -13.23 -8.01
N LYS A 29 -5.70 -12.58 -7.28
CA LYS A 29 -5.74 -12.39 -5.82
C LYS A 29 -5.67 -10.92 -5.45
N ARG A 30 -6.43 -10.09 -6.16
CA ARG A 30 -6.65 -8.69 -5.76
C ARG A 30 -7.53 -8.66 -4.51
N CYS A 31 -7.30 -7.68 -3.64
CA CYS A 31 -8.12 -7.44 -2.47
C CYS A 31 -8.28 -5.94 -2.21
N LEU A 32 -9.27 -5.61 -1.38
CA LEU A 32 -9.45 -4.30 -0.80
C LEU A 32 -8.87 -4.29 0.61
N ILE A 33 -8.03 -3.31 0.93
CA ILE A 33 -7.49 -3.11 2.28
C ILE A 33 -8.20 -1.89 2.87
N ALA A 34 -9.20 -2.15 3.71
CA ALA A 34 -10.01 -1.11 4.34
C ALA A 34 -9.17 -0.29 5.34
N ALA A 35 -9.37 1.03 5.31
CA ALA A 35 -8.67 1.96 6.18
C ALA A 35 -9.57 3.15 6.57
N GLY A 36 -9.30 3.73 7.74
CA GLY A 36 -9.84 5.04 8.17
C GLY A 36 -8.86 6.20 7.98
N GLY A 37 -7.62 5.89 7.62
CA GLY A 37 -6.52 6.83 7.43
C GLY A 37 -5.18 6.09 7.32
N PHE A 38 -4.13 6.82 6.97
CA PHE A 38 -2.75 6.32 6.96
C PHE A 38 -1.80 7.42 7.43
N TYR A 39 -0.56 7.04 7.70
CA TYR A 39 0.47 7.96 8.16
C TYR A 39 1.57 8.09 7.12
N GLU A 40 2.07 9.31 6.95
CA GLU A 40 3.32 9.59 6.26
C GLU A 40 4.20 10.51 7.10
N TRP A 41 5.52 10.48 6.86
CA TRP A 41 6.47 11.22 7.69
C TRP A 41 7.30 12.20 6.87
N THR A 42 7.38 13.44 7.34
CA THR A 42 8.36 14.42 6.83
C THR A 42 9.52 14.57 7.80
N ILE A 43 10.68 15.02 7.32
CA ILE A 43 11.79 15.44 8.17
C ILE A 43 11.60 16.90 8.52
N SER A 44 11.44 17.20 9.81
CA SER A 44 11.37 18.55 10.37
C SER A 44 12.63 19.35 10.01
N PRO A 45 12.49 20.52 9.35
CA PRO A 45 13.63 21.40 9.11
C PRO A 45 14.21 22.02 10.40
N ALA A 46 13.42 22.05 11.48
CA ALA A 46 13.81 22.69 12.73
C ALA A 46 14.74 21.82 13.59
N ASP A 47 14.51 20.50 13.62
CA ASP A 47 15.25 19.59 14.48
C ASP A 47 15.67 18.26 13.81
N GLY A 48 15.38 18.08 12.52
CA GLY A 48 15.79 16.91 11.74
C GLY A 48 15.05 15.62 12.10
N LYS A 49 14.01 15.67 12.94
CA LYS A 49 13.25 14.49 13.34
C LYS A 49 12.11 14.20 12.38
N LYS A 50 11.55 12.99 12.49
CA LYS A 50 10.38 12.57 11.71
C LYS A 50 9.10 13.06 12.37
N ASP A 51 8.33 13.86 11.64
CA ASP A 51 7.00 14.31 12.04
C ASP A 51 5.94 13.47 11.32
N PRO A 52 5.01 12.82 12.05
CA PRO A 52 3.93 12.06 11.45
C PRO A 52 2.80 12.98 10.99
N TRP A 53 2.33 12.75 9.77
CA TRP A 53 1.11 13.31 9.20
C TRP A 53 0.06 12.22 9.17
N HIS A 54 -1.14 12.49 9.69
CA HIS A 54 -2.28 11.60 9.57
C HIS A 54 -3.15 12.05 8.41
N ILE A 55 -3.27 11.20 7.39
CA ILE A 55 -4.04 11.43 6.18
C ILE A 55 -5.33 10.62 6.22
N TYR A 56 -6.47 11.27 6.04
CA TYR A 56 -7.80 10.66 6.14
C TYR A 56 -8.81 11.39 5.26
N GLN A 57 -9.92 10.73 4.95
CA GLN A 57 -11.01 11.33 4.17
C GLN A 57 -11.83 12.31 5.03
N PRO A 58 -12.43 13.36 4.42
CA PRO A 58 -13.33 14.27 5.14
C PRO A 58 -14.41 13.53 5.91
N GLY A 59 -14.65 13.95 7.16
CA GLY A 59 -15.60 13.28 8.05
C GLY A 59 -15.19 11.88 8.51
N HIS A 60 -13.91 11.49 8.35
CA HIS A 60 -13.40 10.15 8.65
C HIS A 60 -14.14 9.04 7.89
N ALA A 61 -14.57 9.33 6.67
CA ALA A 61 -15.22 8.34 5.82
C ALA A 61 -14.27 7.14 5.58
N PRO A 62 -14.76 5.90 5.68
CA PRO A 62 -13.94 4.73 5.36
C PRO A 62 -13.62 4.69 3.87
N PHE A 63 -12.45 4.17 3.53
CA PHE A 63 -12.02 3.96 2.16
C PHE A 63 -11.20 2.67 2.06
N SER A 64 -10.80 2.28 0.86
CA SER A 64 -10.00 1.09 0.64
C SER A 64 -8.81 1.37 -0.26
N PHE A 65 -7.66 0.80 0.11
CA PHE A 65 -6.52 0.71 -0.79
C PHE A 65 -6.68 -0.50 -1.71
N ALA A 66 -6.15 -0.39 -2.93
CA ALA A 66 -5.90 -1.54 -3.77
C ALA A 66 -4.82 -2.42 -3.11
N GLY A 67 -5.05 -3.72 -3.07
CA GLY A 67 -4.10 -4.68 -2.52
C GLY A 67 -3.99 -5.96 -3.33
N ILE A 68 -2.97 -6.74 -3.00
CA ILE A 68 -2.78 -8.12 -3.47
C ILE A 68 -2.68 -9.00 -2.23
N TRP A 69 -3.37 -10.14 -2.22
CA TRP A 69 -3.26 -11.14 -1.16
C TRP A 69 -2.61 -12.42 -1.67
N ALA A 70 -2.02 -13.18 -0.75
CA ALA A 70 -1.43 -14.47 -1.04
C ALA A 70 -1.56 -15.40 0.16
N TYR A 71 -1.66 -16.70 -0.11
CA TYR A 71 -1.54 -17.74 0.89
C TYR A 71 -0.28 -18.57 0.60
N LYS A 72 0.62 -18.63 1.59
CA LYS A 72 1.84 -19.46 1.55
C LYS A 72 1.63 -20.73 2.37
N SER A 73 1.27 -21.81 1.69
CA SER A 73 0.97 -23.11 2.30
C SER A 73 2.12 -23.70 3.13
N ASN A 74 3.38 -23.46 2.74
CA ASN A 74 4.54 -23.96 3.47
C ASN A 74 4.80 -23.22 4.79
N LEU A 75 4.20 -22.04 4.96
CA LEU A 75 4.27 -21.25 6.19
C LEU A 75 2.94 -21.21 6.94
N ASP A 76 1.86 -21.68 6.31
CA ASP A 76 0.47 -21.50 6.76
C ASP A 76 0.14 -20.03 7.06
N ILE A 77 0.53 -19.13 6.14
CA ILE A 77 0.35 -17.67 6.30
C ILE A 77 -0.50 -17.14 5.15
N THR A 78 -1.55 -16.41 5.51
CA THR A 78 -2.23 -15.48 4.60
C THR A 78 -1.64 -14.08 4.81
N SER A 79 -1.18 -13.46 3.73
CA SER A 79 -0.57 -12.13 3.74
C SER A 79 -1.20 -11.24 2.68
N CYS A 80 -1.06 -9.92 2.85
CA CYS A 80 -1.39 -8.95 1.81
C CYS A 80 -0.33 -7.86 1.72
N THR A 81 -0.35 -7.12 0.62
CA THR A 81 0.51 -5.97 0.34
C THR A 81 -0.36 -4.84 -0.24
N ILE A 82 -0.05 -3.60 0.12
CA ILE A 82 -0.73 -2.42 -0.42
C ILE A 82 -0.11 -2.06 -1.76
N ILE A 83 -0.94 -1.80 -2.77
CA ILE A 83 -0.47 -1.22 -4.03
C ILE A 83 -0.27 0.27 -3.83
N THR A 84 0.86 0.77 -4.29
CA THR A 84 1.24 2.18 -4.25
C THR A 84 1.46 2.71 -5.66
N GLU A 85 1.31 4.01 -5.81
CA GLU A 85 1.51 4.76 -7.06
C GLU A 85 2.39 6.00 -6.79
N PRO A 86 2.90 6.68 -7.83
CA PRO A 86 3.56 7.98 -7.64
C PRO A 86 2.60 8.93 -6.93
N ALA A 87 3.10 9.64 -5.91
CA ALA A 87 2.28 10.61 -5.21
C ALA A 87 1.78 11.68 -6.18
N ALA A 88 0.51 12.07 -6.05
CA ALA A 88 -0.06 13.27 -6.66
C ALA A 88 -0.06 14.43 -5.66
N ASP A 89 -0.33 15.65 -6.11
CA ASP A 89 -0.56 16.74 -5.17
C ASP A 89 -1.89 16.51 -4.42
N PRO A 90 -1.96 16.77 -3.09
CA PRO A 90 -0.92 17.39 -2.26
C PRO A 90 0.09 16.41 -1.63
N MET A 91 -0.07 15.09 -1.79
CA MET A 91 0.78 14.08 -1.15
C MET A 91 2.27 14.17 -1.49
N LYS A 92 2.63 14.68 -2.67
CA LYS A 92 4.03 14.94 -3.07
C LYS A 92 4.82 15.81 -2.08
N GLN A 93 4.12 16.63 -1.30
CA GLN A 93 4.75 17.46 -0.26
C GLN A 93 5.23 16.63 0.93
N LEU A 94 4.69 15.42 1.12
CA LEU A 94 4.98 14.53 2.23
C LEU A 94 5.90 13.38 1.82
N HIS A 95 5.63 12.75 0.68
CA HIS A 95 6.35 11.56 0.20
C HIS A 95 6.23 11.41 -1.33
N ASP A 96 7.13 10.67 -1.97
CA ASP A 96 7.16 10.47 -3.44
C ASP A 96 6.18 9.38 -3.92
N ARG A 97 5.72 8.53 -3.01
CA ARG A 97 4.72 7.48 -3.22
C ARG A 97 3.50 7.71 -2.33
N GLN A 98 2.35 7.24 -2.80
CA GLN A 98 1.13 7.15 -2.00
C GLN A 98 0.46 5.78 -2.20
N PRO A 99 -0.30 5.28 -1.21
CA PRO A 99 -1.20 4.16 -1.42
C PRO A 99 -2.24 4.46 -2.50
N LEU A 100 -2.52 3.49 -3.37
CA LEU A 100 -3.57 3.62 -4.38
C LEU A 100 -4.94 3.45 -3.72
N ILE A 101 -5.62 4.57 -3.46
CA ILE A 101 -7.00 4.58 -2.96
C ILE A 101 -7.95 4.29 -4.12
N LEU A 102 -8.78 3.26 -3.99
CA LEU A 102 -9.78 2.93 -5.01
C LEU A 102 -11.06 3.74 -4.79
N ASP A 103 -11.63 4.20 -5.91
CA ASP A 103 -13.01 4.68 -5.91
C ASP A 103 -13.93 3.53 -5.50
N GLN A 104 -14.92 3.82 -4.64
CA GLN A 104 -15.84 2.81 -4.16
C GLN A 104 -16.65 2.16 -5.31
N ALA A 105 -16.87 2.87 -6.41
CA ALA A 105 -17.48 2.33 -7.62
C ALA A 105 -16.63 1.25 -8.32
N CYS A 106 -15.34 1.16 -8.00
CA CYS A 106 -14.43 0.13 -8.52
C CYS A 106 -14.32 -1.10 -7.60
N ASN A 107 -15.06 -1.13 -6.49
CA ASN A 107 -14.98 -2.21 -5.50
C ASN A 107 -15.76 -3.48 -5.88
N ASP A 108 -16.15 -3.62 -7.15
CA ASP A 108 -16.98 -4.73 -7.59
C ASP A 108 -16.38 -6.10 -7.23
N ALA A 109 -17.24 -6.90 -6.60
CA ALA A 109 -17.00 -8.17 -5.93
C ALA A 109 -16.73 -9.36 -6.88
#